data_AF-A0A7X3Q0T3-F1
#
_entry.id   AF-A0A7X3Q0T3-F1
#
_cell.length_a   1.000
_cell.length_b   1.000
_cell.length_c   1.000
_cell.angle_alpha   90.00
_cell.angle_beta   90.00
_cell.angle_gamma   90.00
#
_symmetry.space_group_name_H-M   'P 1'
#
loop_
_entity.id
_entity.type
_entity.pdbx_description
1 polymer ?
#
loop_
_entity_poly.entity_id
_entity_poly.type
_entity_poly.pdbx_seq_one_letter_code
_entity_poly.pdbx_strand_id
1 'polypeptide(L)'
;RQAVGIVFAFAAVHFVVSMILLRMSNEPFIDVLYETSSAVGTVGWSTGITPDLSTAATVVVMVTILVGRFLPLLLVLQIARSRKAPVGAQLVDNVRLG
;
A
#
# COMPACT_ATOMS: atom_id res chain seq x y z
N ARG A 1 15.43 7.35 -4.90
CA ARG A 1 15.29 7.13 -3.44
C ARG A 1 13.84 6.89 -3.01
N GLN A 2 12.84 7.52 -3.65
CA GLN A 2 11.42 7.35 -3.27
C GLN A 2 10.88 5.92 -3.45
N ALA A 3 11.29 5.21 -4.51
CA ALA A 3 10.88 3.81 -4.74
C ALA A 3 11.26 2.86 -3.60
N VAL A 4 12.46 3.03 -3.02
CA VAL A 4 12.94 2.20 -1.91
C VAL A 4 12.04 2.40 -0.68
N GLY A 5 11.69 3.64 -0.34
CA GLY A 5 10.80 3.92 0.79
C GLY A 5 9.41 3.31 0.61
N ILE A 6 8.90 3.26 -0.62
CA ILE A 6 7.62 2.62 -0.94
C ILE A 6 7.69 1.11 -0.71
N VAL A 7 8.73 0.45 -1.21
CA VAL A 7 8.93 -0.99 -1.01
C VAL A 7 9.02 -1.34 0.48
N PHE A 8 9.78 -0.56 1.26
CA PHE A 8 9.85 -0.77 2.71
C PHE A 8 8.51 -0.56 3.42
N ALA A 9 7.72 0.44 3.01
CA ALA A 9 6.40 0.67 3.59
C ALA A 9 5.45 -0.51 3.31
N PHE A 10 5.43 -1.03 2.08
CA PHE A 10 4.64 -2.22 1.72
C PHE A 10 5.09 -3.46 2.50
N ALA A 11 6.40 -3.68 2.62
CA ALA A 11 6.96 -4.79 3.39
C ALA A 11 6.60 -4.71 4.88
N ALA A 12 6.62 -3.50 5.47
CA ALA A 12 6.25 -3.29 6.86
C ALA A 12 4.76 -3.58 7.11
N VAL A 13 3.87 -3.09 6.23
CA VAL A 13 2.43 -3.39 6.31
C VAL A 13 2.19 -4.89 6.20
N HIS A 14 2.81 -5.55 5.21
CA HIS A 14 2.70 -6.99 5.03
C HIS A 14 3.14 -7.75 6.30
N PHE A 15 4.30 -7.41 6.87
CA PHE A 15 4.81 -8.05 8.08
C PHE A 15 3.85 -7.90 9.28
N VAL A 16 3.32 -6.70 9.52
CA VAL A 16 2.39 -6.43 10.62
C VAL A 16 1.09 -7.21 10.46
N VAL A 17 0.51 -7.22 9.26
CA VAL A 17 -0.74 -7.93 8.99
C VAL A 17 -0.55 -9.44 9.13
N SER A 18 0.56 -9.99 8.65
CA SER A 18 0.89 -11.41 8.83
C SER A 18 1.04 -11.81 10.30
N MET A 19 1.66 -10.97 11.12
CA MET A 19 1.76 -11.22 12.57
C MET A 19 0.41 -11.18 13.28
N ILE A 20 -0.47 -10.25 12.89
CA ILE A 20 -1.83 -10.15 13.44
C ILE A 20 -2.64 -11.41 13.08
N LEU A 21 -2.62 -11.84 11.81
CA LEU A 21 -3.34 -13.02 11.35
C LEU A 21 -2.82 -14.30 12.03
N LEU A 22 -1.50 -14.50 12.10
CA LEU A 22 -0.90 -15.63 12.83
C LEU A 22 -1.32 -15.69 14.31
N ARG A 23 -1.61 -14.54 14.93
CA ARG A 23 -2.08 -14.51 16.32
C ARG A 23 -3.56 -14.86 16.44
N MET A 24 -4.35 -14.57 15.41
CA MET A 24 -5.80 -14.73 15.36
C MET A 24 -6.27 -16.06 14.75
N SER A 25 -5.45 -16.70 13.92
CA SER A 25 -5.73 -17.97 13.26
C SER A 25 -4.71 -19.02 13.67
N ASN A 26 -5.13 -20.28 13.82
CA ASN A 26 -4.24 -21.40 14.08
C ASN A 26 -3.80 -22.10 12.77
N GLU A 27 -3.86 -21.36 11.66
CA GLU A 27 -3.54 -21.85 10.31
C GLU A 27 -2.03 -21.94 10.08
N PRO A 28 -1.59 -22.79 9.13
CA PRO A 28 -0.19 -22.90 8.75
C PRO A 28 0.39 -21.55 8.33
N PHE A 29 1.64 -21.30 8.71
CA PHE A 29 2.35 -20.06 8.38
C PHE A 29 2.35 -19.73 6.89
N ILE A 30 2.50 -20.75 6.04
CA ILE A 30 2.54 -20.58 4.59
C ILE A 30 1.21 -20.09 4.03
N ASP A 31 0.09 -20.55 4.58
CA ASP A 31 -1.25 -20.17 4.12
C ASP A 31 -1.57 -18.74 4.56
N VAL A 32 -1.20 -18.37 5.79
CA VAL A 32 -1.32 -16.98 6.25
C VAL A 32 -0.45 -16.04 5.42
N LEU A 33 0.79 -16.42 5.11
CA LEU A 33 1.65 -15.63 4.22
C LEU A 33 1.06 -15.46 2.82
N TYR A 34 0.45 -16.50 2.27
CA TYR A 34 -0.19 -16.43 0.96
C TYR A 34 -1.39 -15.48 0.99
N GLU A 35 -2.26 -15.63 2.00
CA GLU A 35 -3.47 -14.83 2.16
C GLU A 35 -3.16 -13.34 2.36
N THR A 36 -2.18 -13.05 3.21
CA THR A 36 -1.70 -11.69 3.49
C THR A 36 -1.03 -11.07 2.26
N SER A 37 -0.28 -11.85 1.48
CA SER A 37 0.32 -11.39 0.21
C SER A 37 -0.74 -11.06 -0.82
N SER A 38 -1.76 -11.93 -0.95
CA SER A 38 -2.90 -11.73 -1.85
C SER A 38 -3.73 -10.50 -1.45
N ALA A 39 -3.96 -10.30 -0.15
CA ALA A 39 -4.69 -9.15 0.37
C ALA A 39 -3.95 -7.83 0.13
N VAL A 40 -2.64 -7.78 0.45
CA VAL A 40 -1.79 -6.59 0.22
C VAL A 40 -1.66 -6.29 -1.27
N GLY A 41 -1.50 -7.32 -2.10
CA GLY A 41 -1.42 -7.19 -3.56
C GLY A 41 -2.77 -6.99 -4.26
N THR A 42 -3.89 -7.06 -3.53
CA THR A 42 -5.27 -7.03 -4.07
C THR A 42 -5.51 -8.06 -5.17
N VAL A 43 -4.85 -9.21 -5.09
CA VAL A 43 -4.94 -10.28 -6.11
C VAL A 43 -6.30 -11.00 -6.04
N GLY A 44 -6.91 -11.05 -4.85
CA GLY A 44 -8.27 -11.58 -4.67
C GLY A 44 -8.35 -13.11 -4.69
N TRP A 45 -7.21 -13.80 -4.60
CA TRP A 45 -7.15 -15.26 -4.52
C TRP A 45 -6.82 -15.69 -3.09
N SER A 46 -7.66 -16.53 -2.48
CA SER A 46 -7.36 -17.19 -1.22
C SER A 46 -6.88 -18.63 -1.41
N THR A 47 -6.00 -19.10 -0.52
CA THR A 47 -5.69 -20.54 -0.35
C THR A 47 -6.87 -21.36 0.17
N GLY A 48 -7.99 -20.72 0.51
CA GLY A 48 -9.20 -21.38 1.00
C GLY A 48 -9.39 -21.29 2.51
N ILE A 49 -8.51 -20.56 3.22
CA ILE A 49 -8.61 -20.35 4.68
C ILE A 49 -9.56 -19.21 5.07
N THR A 50 -9.98 -18.33 4.13
CA THR A 50 -10.92 -17.22 4.41
C THR A 50 -12.25 -17.64 5.09
N PRO A 51 -12.87 -18.80 4.77
CA PRO A 51 -14.09 -19.27 5.43
C PRO A 51 -13.86 -19.75 6.88
N ASP A 52 -12.67 -20.28 7.17
CA ASP A 52 -12.30 -20.85 8.47
C ASP A 52 -11.67 -19.81 9.41
N LEU A 53 -11.35 -18.63 8.87
CA LEU A 53 -10.90 -17.47 9.62
C LEU A 53 -12.00 -16.93 10.55
N SER A 54 -11.63 -16.59 11.78
CA SER A 54 -12.55 -15.94 12.73
C SER A 54 -13.07 -14.61 12.16
N THR A 55 -14.28 -14.19 12.55
CA THR A 55 -14.90 -12.95 12.08
C THR A 55 -13.98 -11.72 12.22
N ALA A 56 -13.19 -11.67 13.30
CA ALA A 56 -12.20 -10.61 13.51
C ALA A 56 -11.08 -10.64 12.46
N ALA A 57 -10.57 -11.83 12.11
CA ALA A 57 -9.50 -11.99 11.13
C ALA A 57 -9.99 -11.71 9.69
N THR A 58 -11.23 -12.08 9.35
CA THR A 58 -11.85 -11.71 8.07
C THR A 58 -11.96 -10.19 7.91
N VAL A 59 -12.32 -9.46 8.98
CA VAL A 59 -12.34 -7.99 8.97
C VAL A 59 -10.95 -7.41 8.74
N VAL A 60 -9.91 -7.98 9.37
CA VAL A 60 -8.51 -7.56 9.13
C VAL A 60 -8.12 -7.73 7.66
N VAL A 61 -8.46 -8.87 7.04
CA VAL A 61 -8.19 -9.11 5.61
C VAL A 61 -8.95 -8.11 4.73
N MET A 62 -10.23 -7.86 4.99
CA MET A 62 -11.03 -6.87 4.24
C MET A 62 -10.41 -5.47 4.32
N VAL A 63 -10.02 -5.03 5.52
CA VAL A 63 -9.33 -3.75 5.72
C VAL A 63 -7.99 -3.73 4.99
N THR A 64 -7.25 -4.84 5.00
CA THR A 64 -5.96 -4.95 4.30
C THR A 64 -6.12 -4.79 2.79
N ILE A 65 -7.12 -5.42 2.18
CA ILE A 65 -7.43 -5.25 0.74
C ILE A 65 -7.77 -3.80 0.42
N LEU A 66 -8.56 -3.17 1.28
CA LEU A 66 -8.94 -1.77 1.12
C LEU A 66 -7.70 -0.85 1.17
N VAL A 67 -6.86 -1.05 2.19
CA VAL A 67 -5.61 -0.30 2.39
C VAL A 67 -4.63 -0.53 1.23
N GLY A 68 -4.46 -1.79 0.79
CA GLY A 68 -3.61 -2.16 -0.34
C GLY A 68 -3.99 -1.42 -1.63
N ARG A 69 -5.28 -1.16 -1.84
CA ARG A 69 -5.77 -0.36 -2.98
C ARG A 69 -5.54 1.15 -2.81
N PHE A 70 -5.57 1.68 -1.59
CA PHE A 70 -5.39 3.11 -1.32
C PHE A 70 -3.92 3.58 -1.31
N LEU A 71 -2.98 2.73 -0.89
CA LEU A 71 -1.55 3.08 -0.86
C LEU A 71 -1.01 3.57 -2.22
N PRO A 72 -1.21 2.87 -3.35
CA PRO A 72 -0.72 3.29 -4.66
C PRO A 72 -1.28 4.66 -5.09
N LEU A 73 -2.58 4.90 -4.86
CA LEU A 73 -3.23 6.16 -5.20
C LEU A 73 -2.66 7.35 -4.42
N LEU A 74 -2.47 7.18 -3.11
CA LEU A 74 -1.87 8.20 -2.25
C LEU A 74 -0.42 8.49 -2.66
N LEU A 75 0.34 7.46 -3.04
CA LEU A 75 1.71 7.60 -3.52
C LEU A 75 1.78 8.35 -4.84
N VAL A 76 0.91 7.99 -5.81
CA VAL A 76 0.82 8.69 -7.10
C VAL A 76 0.46 10.17 -6.89
N LEU A 77 -0.50 10.47 -6.01
CA LEU A 77 -0.88 11.85 -5.70
C LEU A 77 0.29 12.63 -5.09
N GLN A 78 1.04 12.02 -4.17
CA GLN A 78 2.17 12.68 -3.52
C GLN A 78 3.31 12.96 -4.52
N ILE A 79 3.61 12.00 -5.40
CA ILE A 79 4.58 12.19 -6.49
C ILE A 79 4.11 13.31 -7.44
N ALA A 80 2.82 13.34 -7.78
CA ALA A 80 2.25 14.37 -8.67
C ALA A 80 2.35 15.78 -8.07
N ARG A 81 2.17 15.92 -6.74
CA ARG A 81 2.30 17.20 -6.03
C ARG A 81 3.72 17.74 -5.99
N SER A 82 4.75 16.90 -6.06
CA SER A 82 6.16 17.33 -6.08
C SER A 82 6.58 18.05 -7.37
N ARG A 83 5.67 18.24 -8.36
CA ARG A 83 5.90 19.01 -9.59
C ARG A 83 5.30 20.43 -9.58
N LYS A 84 5.21 21.09 -8.42
CA LYS A 84 4.99 22.55 -8.43
C LYS A 84 6.31 23.25 -8.78
N ALA A 85 6.46 23.64 -10.05
CA ALA A 85 7.43 24.67 -10.43
C ALA A 85 7.17 25.94 -9.59
N PRO A 86 8.21 26.68 -9.18
CA PRO A 86 8.02 27.91 -8.42
C PRO A 86 7.19 28.90 -9.25
N VAL A 87 5.95 29.15 -8.78
CA VAL A 87 5.08 30.20 -9.29
C VAL A 87 5.75 31.53 -8.94
N GLY A 88 6.51 32.07 -9.88
CA GLY A 88 7.25 33.34 -9.72
C GLY A 88 8.56 33.46 -10.51
N ALA A 89 9.11 32.36 -11.04
CA ALA A 89 10.43 32.41 -11.71
C ALA A 89 10.38 32.88 -13.19
N GLN A 90 9.21 33.18 -13.74
CA GLN A 90 9.03 33.37 -15.20
C GLN A 90 8.47 34.74 -15.60
N LEU A 91 8.55 35.77 -14.75
CA LEU A 91 8.15 37.14 -15.08
C LEU A 91 9.32 38.13 -15.05
N VAL A 92 10.51 37.67 -15.48
CA VAL A 92 11.61 38.59 -15.84
C VAL A 92 12.16 38.18 -17.20
N ASP A 93 11.28 38.01 -18.18
CA ASP A 93 11.67 38.18 -19.57
C ASP A 93 11.86 39.68 -19.78
N ASN A 94 13.08 40.11 -19.54
CA ASN A 94 13.64 41.40 -19.89
C ASN A 94 13.66 41.54 -21.42
N VAL A 95 12.48 41.84 -21.98
CA VAL A 95 12.30 42.33 -23.34
C VAL A 95 12.97 43.70 -23.42
N ARG A 96 14.26 43.69 -23.78
CA ARG A 96 14.94 44.86 -24.33
C ARG A 96 14.40 45.05 -25.75
N LEU A 97 13.37 45.88 -25.87
CA LEU A 97 13.02 46.51 -27.14
C LEU A 97 14.19 47.44 -27.49
N GLY A 98 15.04 46.97 -28.41
CA GLY A 98 15.95 47.78 -29.19
C GLY A 98 15.32 48.10 -30.53
#